data_AF-A0A0V8E8M7-F1
#
_entry.id   AF-A0A0V8E8M7-F1
#
_cell.length_a   1.000
_cell.length_b   1.000
_cell.length_c   1.000
_cell.angle_alpha   90.00
_cell.angle_beta   90.00
_cell.angle_gamma   90.00
#
_symmetry.space_group_name_H-M   'P 1'
#
loop_
_entity.id
_entity.type
_entity.pdbx_description
1 polymer ?
#
loop_
_entity_poly.entity_id
_entity_poly.type
_entity_poly.pdbx_seq_one_letter_code
_entity_poly.pdbx_strand_id
1 'polypeptide(L)' 'MKIVIVGSSHAGICAGLRALEEYPEAEITLYDKRNQVSFVSQGIISYLAG' A
#
# COMPACT_ATOMS: atom_id res chain seq x y z
N MET A 1 1.54 -12.14 -15.28
CA MET A 1 2.54 -12.35 -14.20
C MET A 1 1.83 -12.25 -12.86
N LYS A 2 2.23 -12.99 -11.82
CA LYS A 2 1.63 -12.84 -10.48
C LYS A 2 2.60 -12.12 -9.54
N ILE A 3 2.16 -11.06 -8.90
CA ILE A 3 2.96 -10.26 -7.96
C ILE A 3 2.28 -10.30 -6.59
N VAL A 4 3.01 -10.74 -5.58
CA VAL A 4 2.53 -10.77 -4.20
C VAL A 4 3.34 -9.77 -3.38
N ILE A 5 2.66 -8.86 -2.69
CA ILE A 5 3.26 -7.84 -1.85
C ILE A 5 2.80 -8.06 -0.40
N VAL A 6 3.75 -8.15 0.53
CA VAL A 6 3.47 -8.29 1.96
C VAL A 6 3.74 -6.96 2.66
N GLY A 7 2.67 -6.33 3.13
CA GLY A 7 2.61 -4.98 3.70
C GLY A 7 1.93 -4.00 2.74
N SER A 8 0.95 -3.23 3.23
CA SER A 8 0.14 -2.28 2.46
C SER A 8 0.16 -0.85 3.04
N SER A 9 1.25 -0.49 3.73
CA SER A 9 1.53 0.92 4.02
C SER A 9 2.09 1.60 2.76
N HIS A 10 2.91 2.64 2.91
CA HIS A 10 3.37 3.47 1.79
C HIS A 10 4.14 2.68 0.72
N ALA A 11 5.20 1.96 1.11
CA ALA A 11 6.06 1.27 0.15
C ALA A 11 5.30 0.19 -0.64
N GLY A 12 4.48 -0.63 0.03
CA GLY A 12 3.74 -1.71 -0.62
C GLY A 12 2.71 -1.21 -1.62
N ILE A 13 2.01 -0.12 -1.28
CA ILE A 13 1.03 0.50 -2.17
C ILE A 13 1.72 1.16 -3.37
N CYS A 14 2.79 1.94 -3.14
CA CYS A 14 3.55 2.55 -4.23
C CYS A 14 4.16 1.51 -5.17
N ALA A 15 4.69 0.41 -4.63
CA ALA A 15 5.20 -0.70 -5.42
C ALA A 15 4.10 -1.37 -6.26
N GLY A 16 2.93 -1.61 -5.68
CA GLY A 16 1.78 -2.17 -6.40
C GLY A 16 1.29 -1.26 -7.52
N LEU A 17 1.15 0.05 -7.24
CA LEU A 17 0.75 1.04 -8.25
C LEU A 17 1.76 1.11 -9.40
N ARG A 18 3.06 1.19 -9.07
CA ARG A 18 4.10 1.23 -10.10
C ARG A 18 4.14 -0.06 -10.93
N ALA A 19 3.94 -1.20 -10.28
CA ALA A 19 3.86 -2.49 -10.96
C ALA A 19 2.64 -2.60 -11.89
N LEU A 20 1.50 -2.01 -11.56
CA LEU A 20 0.34 -1.93 -12.47
C LEU A 20 0.63 -1.06 -13.70
N GLU A 21 1.38 0.03 -13.53
CA GLU A 21 1.78 0.90 -14.65
C GLU A 21 2.76 0.20 -15.60
N GLU A 22 3.74 -0.54 -15.07
CA GLU A 22 4.76 -1.24 -15.86
C GLU A 22 4.27 -2.56 -16.45
N TYR A 23 3.38 -3.25 -15.73
CA TYR A 23 2.87 -4.56 -16.08
C TYR A 23 1.33 -4.59 -15.96
N PRO A 24 0.58 -4.00 -16.91
CA PRO A 24 -0.87 -3.89 -16.84
C PRO A 24 -1.60 -5.24 -16.74
N GLU A 25 -1.00 -6.30 -17.29
CA GLU A 25 -1.53 -7.68 -17.28
C GLU A 25 -1.15 -8.47 -16.01
N ALA A 26 -0.49 -7.83 -15.04
CA ALA A 26 -0.08 -8.49 -13.80
C ALA A 26 -1.26 -8.62 -12.83
N GLU A 27 -1.43 -9.82 -12.27
CA GLU A 27 -2.32 -10.06 -11.14
C GLU A 27 -1.57 -9.73 -9.86
N ILE A 28 -1.98 -8.66 -9.17
CA ILE A 28 -1.31 -8.18 -7.95
C ILE A 28 -2.18 -8.47 -6.73
N THR A 29 -1.61 -9.14 -5.74
CA THR A 29 -2.26 -9.39 -4.44
C THR A 29 -1.44 -8.76 -3.32
N LEU A 30 -2.07 -7.92 -2.51
CA LEU A 30 -1.48 -7.34 -1.31
C LEU A 30 -2.01 -8.02 -0.06
N TYR A 31 -1.11 -8.42 0.83
CA TYR A 31 -1.45 -8.92 2.15
C TYR A 31 -0.96 -7.94 3.21
N ASP A 32 -1.83 -7.53 4.13
CA ASP A 32 -1.43 -6.81 5.34
C ASP A 32 -2.09 -7.47 6.54
N LYS A 33 -1.39 -7.43 7.68
CA LYS A 33 -1.91 -7.94 8.95
C LYS A 33 -3.10 -7.11 9.43
N ARG A 34 -3.14 -5.83 9.08
CA ARG A 34 -4.16 -4.87 9.52
C ARG A 34 -5.25 -4.79 8.47
N ASN A 35 -6.47 -4.49 8.92
CA ASN A 35 -7.60 -4.24 8.02
C ASN A 35 -7.62 -2.79 7.50
N GLN A 36 -6.46 -2.24 7.19
CA GLN A 36 -6.30 -0.86 6.70
C GLN A 36 -5.09 -0.77 5.77
N VAL A 37 -5.14 0.13 4.80
CA VAL A 37 -4.04 0.43 3.87
C VAL A 37 -3.62 1.89 4.03
N SER A 38 -2.37 2.22 3.70
CA SER A 38 -1.89 3.61 3.55
C SER A 38 -2.13 4.56 4.74
N PHE A 39 -2.11 4.07 5.97
CA PHE A 39 -2.21 4.97 7.13
C PHE A 39 -1.02 5.93 7.23
N VAL A 40 -1.31 7.23 7.24
CA VAL A 40 -0.31 8.31 7.35
C VAL A 40 -0.03 8.60 8.83
N SER A 41 0.91 7.87 9.41
CA SER A 41 1.24 7.99 10.85
C SER A 41 1.76 9.37 11.25
N GLN A 42 2.38 10.11 10.33
CA GLN A 42 2.83 11.49 10.58
C GLN A 42 1.67 12.45 10.89
N GLY A 43 0.45 12.13 10.42
CA GLY A 43 -0.74 12.93 10.67
C GLY A 43 -1.35 12.76 12.06
N ILE A 44 -0.84 11.84 12.89
CA ILE A 44 -1.40 11.58 14.22
C ILE A 44 -1.39 12.83 15.09
N ILE A 45 -0.27 13.57 15.11
CA ILE A 45 -0.15 14.76 15.96
C ILE A 45 -1.13 15.84 15.51
N SER A 46 -1.23 16.09 14.20
CA SER A 46 -2.19 17.05 13.65
C SER A 46 -3.62 16.65 13.98
N TYR A 47 -3.98 15.37 13.77
CA TYR A 47 -5.32 14.87 14.08
C TYR A 47 -5.70 15.02 15.56
N LEU A 48 -4.75 14.79 16.47
CA LEU A 48 -4.97 14.95 17.92
C LEU A 48 -5.00 16.42 18.36
N ALA A 49 -4.37 17.32 17.61
CA ALA A 49 -4.33 18.75 17.92
C ALA A 49 -5.60 19.51 17.52
N GLY A 50 -6.44 18.94 16.64
CA GLY A 50 -7.68 19.54 16.13
C GLY A 50 -7.53 20.21 14.78
#